data_AF-A0A940WWM0-F1
#
_entry.id   AF-A0A940WWM0-F1
#
_cell.length_a   1.000
_cell.length_b   1.000
_cell.length_c   1.000
_cell.angle_alpha   90.00
_cell.angle_beta   90.00
_cell.angle_gamma   90.00
#
_symmetry.space_group_name_H-M   'P 1'
#
loop_
_entity.id
_entity.type
_entity.pdbx_description
1 polymer ?
#
loop_
_entity_poly.entity_id
_entity_poly.type
_entity_poly.pdbx_seq_one_letter_code
_entity_poly.pdbx_strand_id
1 'polypeptide(L)' 'MAEHKTTEVRVGKLLYWFGLIVFGGMYLTAIIDGHHYAEKGYLMSYLFFITGCAIIYYAIVFLFDQKKLKKE' A
#
# COMPACT_ATOMS: atom_id res chain seq x y z
N MET A 1 9.00 23.08 -19.73
CA MET A 1 9.49 22.34 -18.54
C MET A 1 8.42 22.09 -17.46
N ALA A 2 7.17 22.56 -17.59
CA ALA A 2 6.12 22.35 -16.57
C ALA A 2 5.39 20.99 -16.67
N GLU A 3 5.45 20.32 -17.82
CA GLU A 3 4.67 19.10 -18.10
C GLU A 3 5.23 17.84 -17.40
N HIS A 4 6.55 17.81 -17.16
CA HIS A 4 7.20 16.71 -16.44
C HIS A 4 6.81 16.70 -14.96
N LYS A 5 6.71 17.88 -14.33
CA LYS A 5 6.44 18.01 -12.89
C LYS A 5 5.00 17.62 -12.52
N THR A 6 4.03 17.91 -13.37
CA THR A 6 2.62 17.54 -13.14
C THR A 6 2.36 16.05 -13.33
N THR A 7 3.07 15.40 -14.25
CA THR A 7 2.95 13.95 -14.47
C THR A 7 3.52 13.17 -13.27
N GLU A 8 4.62 13.64 -12.69
CA GLU A 8 5.28 12.98 -11.57
C GLU A 8 4.51 13.04 -10.25
N VAL A 9 3.95 14.21 -9.89
CA VAL A 9 3.07 14.35 -8.72
C VAL A 9 1.83 13.45 -8.86
N ARG A 10 1.34 13.26 -10.09
CA ARG A 10 0.21 12.38 -10.38
C ARG A 10 0.55 10.91 -10.17
N VAL A 11 1.73 10.46 -10.59
CA VAL A 11 2.21 9.07 -10.40
C VAL A 11 2.44 8.74 -8.93
N GLY A 12 3.08 9.63 -8.17
CA GLY A 12 3.26 9.43 -6.72
C GLY A 12 1.93 9.27 -6.00
N LYS A 13 0.98 10.19 -6.27
CA LYS A 13 -0.37 10.12 -5.69
C LYS A 13 -1.12 8.83 -6.09
N LEU A 14 -0.98 8.39 -7.35
CA LEU A 14 -1.55 7.14 -7.85
C LEU A 14 -1.02 5.90 -7.12
N LEU A 15 0.28 5.83 -6.84
CA LEU A 15 0.89 4.72 -6.11
C LEU A 15 0.38 4.62 -4.67
N TYR A 16 0.18 5.75 -4.00
CA TYR A 16 -0.43 5.79 -2.67
C TYR A 16 -1.90 5.30 -2.70
N TRP A 17 -2.70 5.79 -3.65
CA TRP A 17 -4.09 5.34 -3.82
C TRP A 17 -4.18 3.86 -4.17
N PHE A 18 -3.29 3.36 -5.02
CA PHE A 18 -3.22 1.95 -5.38
C PHE A 18 -2.92 1.08 -4.17
N GLY A 19 -1.93 1.46 -3.36
CA GLY A 19 -1.64 0.77 -2.09
C GLY A 19 -2.85 0.75 -1.15
N LEU A 20 -3.56 1.88 -1.03
CA LEU A 20 -4.73 1.98 -0.17
C LEU A 20 -5.85 1.04 -0.61
N ILE A 21 -6.15 0.99 -1.91
CA ILE A 21 -7.22 0.15 -2.46
C ILE A 21 -6.85 -1.33 -2.34
N VAL A 22 -5.61 -1.70 -2.67
CA VAL A 22 -5.17 -3.09 -2.68
C VAL A 22 -5.02 -3.65 -1.26
N PHE A 23 -4.26 -2.98 -0.39
CA PHE A 23 -4.07 -3.45 0.98
C PHE A 23 -5.30 -3.22 1.85
N GLY A 24 -5.99 -2.08 1.68
CA GLY A 24 -7.25 -1.82 2.38
C GLY A 24 -8.36 -2.78 1.95
N GLY A 25 -8.45 -3.08 0.66
CA GLY A 25 -9.37 -4.10 0.14
C GLY A 25 -9.07 -5.48 0.72
N MET A 26 -7.81 -5.93 0.68
CA MET A 26 -7.41 -7.20 1.30
C MET A 26 -7.69 -7.27 2.80
N TYR A 27 -7.46 -6.17 3.53
CA TYR A 27 -7.75 -6.09 4.96
C TYR A 27 -9.25 -6.15 5.24
N LEU A 28 -10.07 -5.46 4.44
CA LEU A 28 -11.52 -5.49 4.56
C LEU A 28 -12.09 -6.87 4.23
N THR A 29 -11.59 -7.51 3.16
CA THR A 29 -11.93 -8.89 2.82
C THR A 29 -11.51 -9.85 3.93
N ALA A 30 -10.34 -9.68 4.53
CA ALA A 30 -9.91 -10.50 5.66
C ALA A 30 -10.81 -10.34 6.90
N ILE A 31 -11.45 -9.19 7.09
CA ILE A 31 -12.41 -8.96 8.18
C ILE A 31 -13.78 -9.56 7.83
N ILE A 32 -14.29 -9.33 6.63
CA ILE A 32 -15.62 -9.80 6.18
C ILE A 32 -15.63 -11.33 6.04
N ASP A 33 -14.62 -11.88 5.36
CA ASP A 33 -14.38 -13.32 5.23
C ASP A 33 -13.61 -13.87 6.44
N GLY A 34 -13.45 -13.07 7.49
CA GLY A 34 -12.70 -13.43 8.69
C GLY A 34 -13.22 -14.67 9.38
N HIS A 35 -14.49 -15.03 9.17
CA HIS A 35 -15.04 -16.30 9.65
C HIS A 35 -14.33 -17.51 8.99
N HIS A 36 -14.08 -17.46 7.68
CA HIS A 36 -13.40 -18.52 6.92
C HIS A 36 -11.92 -18.69 7.34
N TYR A 37 -11.25 -17.58 7.68
CA TYR A 37 -9.86 -17.59 8.13
C TYR A 37 -9.70 -17.82 9.64
N ALA A 38 -10.72 -17.48 10.44
CA ALA A 38 -10.79 -17.77 11.88
C ALA A 38 -11.00 -19.25 12.13
N GLU A 39 -11.83 -19.94 11.35
CA GLU A 39 -11.97 -21.40 11.41
C GLU A 39 -10.65 -22.14 11.19
N LYS A 40 -9.76 -21.57 10.38
CA LYS A 40 -8.42 -22.12 10.12
C LYS A 40 -7.36 -21.68 11.14
N GLY A 41 -7.69 -20.79 12.08
CA GLY A 41 -6.76 -20.31 13.12
C GLY A 41 -5.65 -19.38 12.64
N TYR A 42 -5.64 -18.98 11.36
CA TYR A 42 -4.57 -18.13 10.77
C TYR A 42 -4.99 -16.68 10.56
N LEU A 43 -6.19 -16.27 10.98
CA LEU A 43 -6.71 -14.91 10.78
C LEU A 43 -5.72 -13.83 11.23
N MET A 44 -5.18 -13.95 12.44
CA MET A 44 -4.23 -12.98 12.98
C MET A 44 -2.92 -12.95 12.18
N SER A 45 -2.36 -14.10 11.83
CA SER A 45 -1.16 -14.19 11.00
C SER A 45 -1.36 -13.56 9.63
N TYR A 46 -2.54 -13.74 9.03
CA TYR A 46 -2.89 -13.15 7.75
C TYR A 46 -3.05 -11.63 7.83
N LEU A 47 -3.68 -11.11 8.89
CA LEU A 47 -3.78 -9.67 9.14
C LEU A 47 -2.40 -9.03 9.37
N PHE A 48 -1.53 -9.67 10.15
CA PHE A 48 -0.15 -9.23 10.34
C PHE A 48 0.65 -9.25 9.04
N PHE A 49 0.44 -10.25 8.20
CA PHE A 49 1.07 -10.33 6.89
C PHE A 49 0.63 -9.19 5.96
N ILE A 50 -0.69 -8.94 5.84
CA ILE A 50 -1.22 -7.82 5.04
C ILE A 50 -0.66 -6.49 5.53
N THR A 51 -0.68 -6.29 6.85
CA THR A 51 -0.18 -5.05 7.47
C THR A 51 1.31 -4.87 7.24
N GLY A 52 2.10 -5.95 7.37
CA GLY A 52 3.54 -5.93 7.10
C GLY A 52 3.86 -5.59 5.64
N CYS A 53 3.17 -6.21 4.69
CA CYS A 53 3.31 -5.89 3.27
C CYS A 53 2.92 -4.45 2.95
N ALA A 54 1.85 -3.93 3.56
CA ALA A 54 1.43 -2.55 3.39
C ALA A 54 2.51 -1.56 3.88
N ILE A 55 3.09 -1.80 5.06
CA ILE A 55 4.17 -0.97 5.62
C ILE A 55 5.36 -0.95 4.68
N ILE A 56 5.81 -2.11 4.20
CA ILE A 56 6.95 -2.21 3.28
C ILE A 56 6.64 -1.45 1.97
N TYR A 57 5.46 -1.63 1.41
CA TYR A 57 5.04 -0.95 0.19
C TYR A 57 5.07 0.59 0.36
N TYR A 58 4.46 1.11 1.42
CA TYR A 58 4.46 2.55 1.67
C TYR A 58 5.85 3.09 1.98
N ALA A 59 6.71 2.32 2.66
CA ALA A 59 8.10 2.69 2.87
C ALA A 59 8.88 2.80 1.55
N ILE A 60 8.68 1.87 0.62
CA ILE A 60 9.29 1.91 -0.71
C ILE A 60 8.79 3.13 -1.49
N VAL A 61 7.47 3.36 -1.52
CA VAL A 61 6.88 4.51 -2.20
C VAL A 61 7.43 5.83 -1.61
N PHE A 62 7.52 5.92 -0.29
CA PHE A 62 8.08 7.09 0.40
C PHE A 62 9.57 7.31 0.07
N LEU A 63 10.37 6.24 0.07
CA LEU A 63 11.78 6.33 -0.32
C LEU A 63 11.97 6.70 -1.78
N PHE A 64 11.07 6.23 -2.66
CA PHE A 64 11.09 6.58 -4.07
C PHE A 64 10.79 8.08 -4.27
N ASP A 65 9.81 8.60 -3.54
CA ASP A 65 9.45 10.03 -3.53
C ASP A 65 10.61 10.89 -2.97
N GLN A 66 11.20 10.50 -1.83
CA GLN A 66 12.35 11.16 -1.20
C GLN A 66 13.62 11.18 -2.06
N LYS A 67 14.01 10.05 -2.65
CA LYS A 67 15.20 9.97 -3.52
C LYS A 67 15.04 10.83 -4.78
N LYS A 68 13.81 11.12 -5.17
CA LYS A 68 13.48 11.94 -6.33
C LYS A 68 13.55 13.43 -6.00
N LEU A 69 13.03 13.84 -4.83
CA LEU A 69 13.17 15.20 -4.31
C LEU A 69 14.63 15.61 -4.08
N LYS A 70 15.52 14.65 -3.78
CA LYS A 70 16.96 14.91 -3.59
C LYS A 70 17.76 15.04 -4.90
N LYS A 71 17.12 14.78 -6.06
CA LYS A 71 17.74 14.87 -7.39
C LYS A 71 17.29 16.10 -8.19
N GLU A 72 16.25 16.81 -7.76
CA GLU A 72 15.93 18.18 -8.21
C GLU A 72 16.79 19.21 -7.46
#